data_AF-A0A3D8S1Y5-F1
#
_entry.id   AF-A0A3D8S1Y5-F1
#
_cell.length_a   1.000
_cell.length_b   1.000
_cell.length_c   1.000
_cell.angle_alpha   90.00
_cell.angle_beta   90.00
_cell.angle_gamma   90.00
#
_symmetry.space_group_name_H-M   'P 1'
#
loop_
_entity.id
_entity.type
_entity.pdbx_description
1 polymer ?
#
loop_
_entity_poly.entity_id
_entity_poly.type
_entity_poly.pdbx_seq_one_letter_code
_entity_poly.pdbx_strand_id
1 'polypeptide(L)'
;MASADFLQLNMSIPIFLSDISIAAIAFGTTHVLYKTTKHILKSNLSTWEQVKPSTQNRMACEIALLPSRAAMGICCAPIVMNAFTPISNWQPLDTYRAIWACAIMAGSYCYDLTIERADVLSLIHHCFGPAMLLWIRIQFSSFTTNDAHMIRLLISFVFFGATMGGTFTTCILTLLNLIKPHLSKHVLNTAISILVWTLFINTFVATTFGSMYMAVWEVPLFGYWGYYGLIPMALSGFEYYLQWRWAFKFQTIYDRLRLGIGKSESINEAKMAAAPGRAAKGFGATMKDKYFYLRCLLGCWMVSYVGLYLRVLQFAVRDVRLIMA
;
A
#
# COMPACT_ATOMS: atom_id res chain seq x y z
N MET A 1 30.70 -15.45 29.55
CA MET A 1 29.52 -15.63 28.69
C MET A 1 28.65 -14.36 28.69
N ALA A 2 29.26 -13.19 28.43
CA ALA A 2 28.57 -11.88 28.44
C ALA A 2 29.08 -10.97 27.31
N SER A 3 29.42 -11.55 26.16
CA SER A 3 30.08 -10.81 25.05
C SER A 3 29.30 -10.79 23.74
N ALA A 4 28.40 -11.74 23.48
CA ALA A 4 27.60 -11.75 22.25
C ALA A 4 26.36 -10.84 22.37
N ASP A 5 25.65 -10.91 23.50
CA ASP A 5 24.43 -10.12 23.74
C ASP A 5 24.72 -8.62 23.91
N PHE A 6 25.87 -8.28 24.50
CA PHE A 6 26.30 -6.89 24.68
C PHE A 6 26.79 -6.25 23.37
N LEU A 7 27.32 -7.06 22.43
CA LEU A 7 27.67 -6.61 21.07
C LEU A 7 26.43 -6.45 20.18
N GLN A 8 25.41 -7.31 20.31
CA GLN A 8 24.13 -7.12 19.64
C GLN A 8 23.39 -5.86 20.11
N LEU A 9 23.38 -5.58 21.42
CA LEU A 9 22.77 -4.35 21.95
C LEU A 9 23.49 -3.08 21.44
N ASN A 10 24.83 -3.07 21.40
CA ASN A 10 25.60 -1.90 20.97
C ASN A 10 25.56 -1.64 19.46
N MET A 11 25.29 -2.65 18.62
CA MET A 11 25.01 -2.43 17.19
C MET A 11 23.56 -1.98 16.94
N SER A 12 22.63 -2.26 17.87
CA SER A 12 21.21 -1.94 17.70
C SER A 12 20.88 -0.45 17.93
N ILE A 13 21.59 0.25 18.83
CA ILE A 13 21.33 1.66 19.17
C ILE A 13 21.69 2.63 18.03
N PRO A 14 22.88 2.57 17.41
CA PRO A 14 23.23 3.49 16.30
C PRO A 14 22.32 3.30 15.09
N ILE A 15 21.90 2.05 14.85
CA ILE A 15 21.02 1.69 13.75
C ILE A 15 19.58 2.18 14.00
N PHE A 16 19.08 2.06 15.24
CA PHE A 16 17.77 2.60 15.62
C PHE A 16 17.75 4.14 15.56
N LEU A 17 18.83 4.80 15.99
CA LEU A 17 18.98 6.25 15.85
C LEU A 17 19.03 6.70 14.39
N SER A 18 19.67 5.90 13.51
CA SER A 18 19.68 6.15 12.06
C SER A 18 18.27 6.12 11.48
N ASP A 19 17.45 5.15 11.87
CA ASP A 19 16.06 5.06 11.40
C ASP A 19 15.20 6.23 11.86
N ILE A 20 15.31 6.59 13.15
CA ILE A 20 14.62 7.76 13.70
C ILE A 20 15.05 9.00 12.93
N SER A 21 16.34 9.13 12.62
CA SER A 21 16.86 10.26 11.85
C SER A 21 16.28 10.29 10.44
N ILE A 22 16.22 9.15 9.75
CA ILE A 22 15.61 9.04 8.41
C ILE A 22 14.11 9.36 8.47
N ALA A 23 13.39 8.81 9.44
CA ALA A 23 11.97 9.09 9.63
C ALA A 23 11.71 10.56 9.97
N ALA A 24 12.53 11.17 10.83
CA ALA A 24 12.43 12.59 11.18
C ALA A 24 12.73 13.49 9.97
N ILE A 25 13.74 13.16 9.17
CA ILE A 25 14.05 13.86 7.92
C ILE A 25 12.87 13.71 6.96
N ALA A 26 12.36 12.49 6.75
CA ALA A 26 11.23 12.26 5.86
C ALA A 26 9.97 13.04 6.32
N PHE A 27 9.69 13.08 7.62
CA PHE A 27 8.62 13.90 8.21
C PHE A 27 8.83 15.39 7.89
N GLY A 28 10.03 15.93 8.20
CA GLY A 28 10.37 17.34 7.97
C GLY A 28 10.32 17.72 6.49
N THR A 29 10.87 16.88 5.61
CA THR A 29 10.81 17.07 4.17
C THR A 29 9.38 17.04 3.66
N THR A 30 8.56 16.09 4.12
CA THR A 30 7.13 16.02 3.75
C THR A 30 6.39 17.29 4.19
N HIS A 31 6.68 17.80 5.40
CA HIS A 31 6.11 19.05 5.88
C HIS A 31 6.47 20.26 5.00
N VAL A 32 7.75 20.40 4.64
CA VAL A 32 8.22 21.49 3.75
C VAL A 32 7.56 21.36 2.39
N LEU A 33 7.58 20.16 1.79
CA LEU A 33 6.95 19.90 0.49
C LEU A 33 5.44 20.17 0.52
N TYR A 34 4.75 19.82 1.61
CA TYR A 34 3.33 20.14 1.80
C TYR A 34 3.08 21.65 1.76
N LYS A 35 3.86 22.43 2.53
CA LYS A 35 3.74 23.90 2.55
C LYS A 35 3.99 24.50 1.17
N THR A 36 5.07 24.07 0.52
CA THR A 36 5.44 24.52 -0.83
C THR A 36 4.36 24.14 -1.85
N THR A 37 3.89 22.91 -1.83
CA THR A 37 2.82 22.43 -2.72
C THR A 37 1.55 23.24 -2.50
N LYS A 38 1.14 23.46 -1.25
CA LYS A 38 -0.04 24.26 -0.92
C LYS A 38 0.07 25.70 -1.43
N HIS A 39 1.25 26.31 -1.30
CA HIS A 39 1.52 27.64 -1.85
C HIS A 39 1.43 27.64 -3.38
N ILE A 40 2.09 26.70 -4.05
CA ILE A 40 2.05 26.58 -5.52
C ILE A 40 0.62 26.39 -6.02
N LEU A 41 -0.15 25.48 -5.41
CA LEU A 41 -1.54 25.22 -5.79
C LEU A 41 -2.41 26.47 -5.59
N LYS A 42 -2.27 27.16 -4.46
CA LYS A 42 -2.99 28.42 -4.21
C LYS A 42 -2.64 29.51 -5.23
N SER A 43 -1.38 29.63 -5.60
CA SER A 43 -0.92 30.66 -6.55
C SER A 43 -1.29 30.36 -8.01
N ASN A 44 -1.48 29.08 -8.38
CA ASN A 44 -1.68 28.68 -9.77
C ASN A 44 -3.09 28.17 -10.10
N LEU A 45 -3.88 27.74 -9.11
CA LEU A 45 -5.25 27.26 -9.32
C LEU A 45 -6.25 28.34 -8.91
N SER A 46 -6.89 28.96 -9.90
CA SER A 46 -7.93 29.99 -9.69
C SER A 46 -9.13 29.49 -8.89
N THR A 47 -9.36 28.18 -8.88
CA THR A 47 -10.45 27.53 -8.14
C THR A 47 -10.06 27.07 -6.74
N TRP A 48 -8.80 27.28 -6.32
CA TRP A 48 -8.27 26.75 -5.06
C TRP A 48 -9.14 27.12 -3.86
N GLU A 49 -9.49 28.40 -3.71
CA GLU A 49 -10.31 28.90 -2.59
C GLU A 49 -11.75 28.36 -2.57
N GLN A 50 -12.22 27.76 -3.68
CA GLN A 50 -13.54 27.11 -3.75
C GLN A 50 -13.50 25.64 -3.30
N VAL A 51 -12.31 25.05 -3.20
CA VAL A 51 -12.12 23.67 -2.71
C VAL A 51 -12.19 23.68 -1.18
N LYS A 52 -12.87 22.70 -0.58
CA LYS A 52 -12.96 22.56 0.88
C LYS A 52 -11.56 22.50 1.52
N PRO A 53 -11.32 23.14 2.67
CA PRO A 53 -10.01 23.13 3.34
C PRO A 53 -9.44 21.74 3.60
N SER A 54 -10.28 20.77 4.00
CA SER A 54 -9.85 19.38 4.20
C SER A 54 -9.35 18.72 2.91
N THR A 55 -10.04 18.95 1.78
CA THR A 55 -9.61 18.49 0.45
C THR A 55 -8.33 19.19 0.00
N GLN A 56 -8.22 20.51 0.20
CA GLN A 56 -7.00 21.27 -0.08
C GLN A 56 -5.79 20.68 0.66
N ASN A 57 -5.91 20.51 1.98
CA ASN A 57 -4.82 19.99 2.81
C ASN A 57 -4.43 18.58 2.40
N ARG A 58 -5.41 17.70 2.15
CA ARG A 58 -5.16 16.35 1.69
C ARG A 58 -4.44 16.33 0.34
N MET A 59 -4.87 17.12 -0.65
CA MET A 59 -4.22 17.11 -1.96
C MET A 59 -2.80 17.64 -1.91
N ALA A 60 -2.56 18.69 -1.13
CA ALA A 60 -1.21 19.17 -0.90
C ALA A 60 -0.33 18.10 -0.24
N CYS A 61 -0.87 17.35 0.73
CA CYS A 61 -0.15 16.25 1.40
C CYS A 61 0.14 15.09 0.42
N GLU A 62 -0.87 14.61 -0.30
CA GLU A 62 -0.74 13.50 -1.25
C GLU A 62 0.29 13.79 -2.34
N ILE A 63 0.34 15.01 -2.86
CA ILE A 63 1.36 15.44 -3.82
C ILE A 63 2.74 15.54 -3.16
N ALA A 64 2.81 16.08 -1.93
CA ALA A 64 4.06 16.17 -1.17
C ALA A 64 4.66 14.80 -0.82
N LEU A 65 3.85 13.74 -0.79
CA LEU A 65 4.31 12.36 -0.58
C LEU A 65 4.93 11.72 -1.83
N LEU A 66 4.77 12.29 -3.03
CA LEU A 66 5.28 11.69 -4.27
C LEU A 66 6.79 11.47 -4.27
N PRO A 67 7.65 12.40 -3.79
CA PRO A 67 9.09 12.15 -3.70
C PRO A 67 9.44 10.99 -2.76
N SER A 68 8.77 10.89 -1.59
CA SER A 68 8.96 9.76 -0.67
C SER A 68 8.55 8.45 -1.33
N ARG A 69 7.45 8.43 -2.09
CA ARG A 69 7.03 7.24 -2.85
C ARG A 69 8.04 6.82 -3.91
N ALA A 70 8.64 7.77 -4.62
CA ALA A 70 9.70 7.49 -5.58
C ALA A 70 10.94 6.91 -4.89
N ALA A 71 11.38 7.51 -3.78
CA ALA A 71 12.50 7.01 -2.99
C ALA A 71 12.25 5.59 -2.46
N MET A 72 11.06 5.34 -1.89
CA MET A 72 10.63 3.99 -1.49
C MET A 72 10.66 3.01 -2.66
N GLY A 73 10.20 3.43 -3.85
CA GLY A 73 10.24 2.61 -5.06
C GLY A 73 11.65 2.17 -5.43
N ILE A 74 12.60 3.10 -5.40
CA ILE A 74 14.02 2.83 -5.68
C ILE A 74 14.61 1.85 -4.65
N CYS A 75 14.29 2.03 -3.36
CA CYS A 75 14.75 1.14 -2.30
C CYS A 75 14.15 -0.28 -2.42
N CYS A 76 12.85 -0.38 -2.73
CA CYS A 76 12.15 -1.66 -2.74
C CYS A 76 12.34 -2.46 -4.04
N ALA A 77 12.55 -1.81 -5.18
CA ALA A 77 12.55 -2.47 -6.48
C ALA A 77 13.56 -3.64 -6.59
N PRO A 78 14.83 -3.53 -6.13
CA PRO A 78 15.77 -4.65 -6.17
C PRO A 78 15.31 -5.86 -5.36
N ILE A 79 14.65 -5.62 -4.22
CA ILE A 79 14.13 -6.65 -3.33
C ILE A 79 12.97 -7.39 -3.99
N VAL A 80 12.03 -6.65 -4.58
CA VAL A 80 10.86 -7.22 -5.26
C VAL A 80 11.28 -8.00 -6.50
N MET A 81 12.23 -7.48 -7.30
CA MET A 81 12.75 -8.16 -8.48
C MET A 81 13.44 -9.48 -8.14
N ASN A 82 14.09 -9.57 -6.98
CA ASN A 82 14.81 -10.76 -6.52
C ASN A 82 14.05 -11.59 -5.47
N ALA A 83 12.76 -11.35 -5.26
CA ALA A 83 12.04 -11.93 -4.12
C ALA A 83 11.99 -13.47 -4.13
N PHE A 84 11.99 -14.09 -5.31
CA PHE A 84 11.95 -15.55 -5.47
C PHE A 84 13.35 -16.20 -5.49
N THR A 85 14.42 -15.43 -5.29
CA THR A 85 15.77 -16.01 -5.15
C THR A 85 15.96 -16.62 -3.76
N PRO A 86 16.81 -17.65 -3.59
CA PRO A 86 17.13 -18.20 -2.28
C PRO A 86 17.65 -17.13 -1.29
N ILE A 87 17.39 -17.30 0.01
CA ILE A 87 17.87 -16.34 1.03
C ILE A 87 19.38 -16.26 1.11
N SER A 88 20.09 -17.34 0.76
CA SER A 88 21.56 -17.33 0.66
C SER A 88 22.11 -16.23 -0.26
N ASN A 89 21.29 -15.71 -1.18
CA ASN A 89 21.68 -14.66 -2.12
C ASN A 89 21.38 -13.25 -1.60
N TRP A 90 20.72 -13.13 -0.45
CA TRP A 90 20.37 -11.84 0.15
C TRP A 90 21.62 -11.10 0.62
N GLN A 91 21.82 -9.90 0.10
CA GLN A 91 22.97 -9.08 0.48
C GLN A 91 22.62 -8.19 1.67
N PRO A 92 23.58 -7.83 2.54
CA PRO A 92 23.35 -6.86 3.61
C PRO A 92 22.72 -5.54 3.12
N LEU A 93 23.04 -5.12 1.90
CA LEU A 93 22.47 -3.93 1.27
C LEU A 93 20.95 -4.03 1.07
N ASP A 94 20.40 -5.21 0.80
CA ASP A 94 18.95 -5.41 0.62
C ASP A 94 18.20 -5.21 1.94
N THR A 95 18.80 -5.64 3.05
CA THR A 95 18.31 -5.33 4.40
C THR A 95 18.26 -3.82 4.65
N TYR A 96 19.34 -3.10 4.36
CA TYR A 96 19.37 -1.64 4.57
C TYR A 96 18.34 -0.92 3.71
N ARG A 97 18.17 -1.34 2.45
CA ARG A 97 17.15 -0.78 1.57
C ARG A 97 15.73 -1.01 2.08
N ALA A 98 15.44 -2.21 2.61
CA ALA A 98 14.14 -2.53 3.22
C ALA A 98 13.84 -1.60 4.41
N ILE A 99 14.83 -1.45 5.29
CA ILE A 99 14.75 -0.57 6.47
C ILE A 99 14.56 0.88 6.05
N TRP A 100 15.36 1.40 5.12
CA TRP A 100 15.27 2.78 4.65
C TRP A 100 13.90 3.07 4.02
N ALA A 101 13.38 2.16 3.20
CA ALA A 101 12.04 2.32 2.63
C ALA A 101 10.98 2.45 3.72
N CYS A 102 11.06 1.62 4.77
CA CYS A 102 10.10 1.66 5.87
C CYS A 102 10.27 2.88 6.77
N ALA A 103 11.51 3.35 6.99
CA ALA A 103 11.78 4.56 7.75
C ALA A 103 11.28 5.81 7.02
N ILE A 104 11.51 5.90 5.71
CA ILE A 104 10.96 6.96 4.84
C ILE A 104 9.44 6.94 4.90
N MET A 105 8.83 5.76 4.71
CA MET A 105 7.38 5.59 4.77
C MET A 105 6.82 6.04 6.12
N ALA A 106 7.40 5.57 7.23
CA ALA A 106 6.96 5.88 8.58
C ALA A 106 7.00 7.38 8.85
N GLY A 107 8.12 8.04 8.54
CA GLY A 107 8.25 9.49 8.71
C GLY A 107 7.23 10.29 7.90
N SER A 108 7.12 9.99 6.61
CA SER A 108 6.18 10.65 5.72
C SER A 108 4.71 10.39 6.09
N TYR A 109 4.36 9.17 6.50
CA TYR A 109 2.99 8.82 6.87
C TYR A 109 2.63 9.34 8.26
N CYS A 110 3.59 9.43 9.19
CA CYS A 110 3.38 10.17 10.44
C CYS A 110 2.97 11.62 10.18
N TYR A 111 3.61 12.30 9.21
CA TYR A 111 3.18 13.64 8.83
C TYR A 111 1.77 13.64 8.22
N ASP A 112 1.51 12.71 7.30
CA ASP A 112 0.19 12.57 6.68
C ASP A 112 -0.95 12.33 7.69
N LEU A 113 -0.69 11.58 8.76
CA LEU A 113 -1.62 11.34 9.86
C LEU A 113 -1.92 12.60 10.70
N THR A 114 -1.10 13.66 10.59
CA THR A 114 -1.40 14.97 11.20
C THR A 114 -2.42 15.78 10.38
N ILE A 115 -2.69 15.36 9.15
CA ILE A 115 -3.66 16.00 8.26
C ILE A 115 -5.01 15.27 8.37
N GLU A 116 -6.10 16.04 8.42
CA GLU A 116 -7.44 15.49 8.54
C GLU A 116 -7.78 14.53 7.38
N ARG A 117 -8.18 13.29 7.73
CA ARG A 117 -8.69 12.29 6.79
C ARG A 117 -10.14 11.97 7.12
N ALA A 118 -11.00 11.96 6.10
CA ALA A 118 -12.43 11.69 6.25
C ALA A 118 -12.80 10.19 6.31
N ASP A 119 -11.88 9.29 5.93
CA ASP A 119 -12.11 7.85 5.85
C ASP A 119 -11.27 7.11 6.91
N VAL A 120 -11.94 6.50 7.90
CA VAL A 120 -11.30 5.71 8.98
C VAL A 120 -10.48 4.55 8.41
N LEU A 121 -10.92 3.90 7.33
CA LEU A 121 -10.14 2.84 6.70
C LEU A 121 -8.89 3.39 6.01
N SER A 122 -8.95 4.62 5.51
CA SER A 122 -7.75 5.30 4.99
C SER A 122 -6.80 5.67 6.13
N LEU A 123 -7.31 6.04 7.30
CA LEU A 123 -6.48 6.28 8.48
C LEU A 123 -5.75 5.01 8.90
N ILE A 124 -6.49 3.90 9.07
CA ILE A 124 -5.93 2.59 9.44
C ILE A 124 -4.87 2.15 8.42
N HIS A 125 -5.15 2.28 7.12
CA HIS A 125 -4.20 1.92 6.06
C HIS A 125 -2.88 2.71 6.16
N HIS A 126 -2.92 4.01 6.48
CA HIS A 126 -1.69 4.80 6.63
C HIS A 126 -0.99 4.56 7.98
N CYS A 127 -1.70 4.09 9.01
CA CYS A 127 -1.07 3.62 10.26
C CYS A 127 -0.16 2.39 10.05
N PHE A 128 -0.35 1.62 8.96
CA PHE A 128 0.59 0.55 8.62
C PHE A 128 2.01 1.08 8.32
N GLY A 129 2.17 2.35 7.94
CA GLY A 129 3.49 2.94 7.69
C GLY A 129 4.42 2.84 8.92
N PRO A 130 4.10 3.54 10.02
CA PRO A 130 4.84 3.45 11.27
C PRO A 130 4.87 2.04 11.87
N ALA A 131 3.76 1.30 11.75
CA ALA A 131 3.68 -0.07 12.27
C ALA A 131 4.65 -1.03 11.55
N MET A 132 4.84 -0.89 10.23
CA MET A 132 5.77 -1.74 9.47
C MET A 132 7.23 -1.45 9.81
N LEU A 133 7.61 -0.19 10.08
CA LEU A 133 8.96 0.10 10.57
C LEU A 133 9.23 -0.59 11.92
N LEU A 134 8.28 -0.46 12.85
CA LEU A 134 8.38 -1.12 14.16
C LEU A 134 8.42 -2.64 14.01
N TRP A 135 7.56 -3.20 13.16
CA TRP A 135 7.52 -4.64 12.87
C TRP A 135 8.87 -5.11 12.35
N ILE A 136 9.38 -4.51 11.28
CA ILE A 136 10.65 -4.91 10.66
C ILE A 136 11.80 -4.83 11.67
N ARG A 137 11.79 -3.85 12.57
CA ARG A 137 12.80 -3.74 13.63
C ARG A 137 12.72 -4.83 14.69
N ILE A 138 11.52 -5.21 15.08
CA ILE A 138 11.32 -6.35 15.99
C ILE A 138 11.84 -7.63 15.34
N GLN A 139 11.58 -7.85 14.04
CA GLN A 139 12.05 -9.04 13.31
C GLN A 139 13.57 -9.05 13.07
N PHE A 140 14.18 -7.91 12.77
CA PHE A 140 15.63 -7.85 12.55
C PHE A 140 16.45 -7.99 13.83
N SER A 141 15.85 -7.94 15.01
CA SER A 141 16.57 -8.15 16.27
C SER A 141 17.10 -9.59 16.42
N SER A 142 16.51 -10.57 15.71
CA SER A 142 16.88 -11.99 15.76
C SER A 142 17.70 -12.53 14.56
N PHE A 143 17.80 -11.80 13.44
CA PHE A 143 18.53 -12.18 12.22
C PHE A 143 18.37 -13.65 11.78
N THR A 144 17.15 -14.21 11.82
CA THR A 144 16.90 -15.57 11.31
C THR A 144 16.55 -15.56 9.82
N THR A 145 16.73 -16.70 9.15
CA THR A 145 16.31 -16.92 7.76
C THR A 145 14.80 -16.69 7.56
N ASN A 146 13.98 -16.93 8.58
CA ASN A 146 12.53 -16.77 8.48
C ASN A 146 12.10 -15.29 8.55
N ASP A 147 12.80 -14.48 9.32
CA ASP A 147 12.59 -13.02 9.41
C ASP A 147 12.76 -12.37 8.03
N ALA A 148 13.82 -12.78 7.30
CA ALA A 148 14.09 -12.28 5.96
C ALA A 148 12.98 -12.63 4.94
N HIS A 149 12.33 -13.80 5.07
CA HIS A 149 11.19 -14.13 4.22
C HIS A 149 9.99 -13.23 4.48
N MET A 150 9.68 -12.97 5.76
CA MET A 150 8.61 -12.06 6.14
C MET A 150 8.88 -10.63 5.66
N ILE A 151 10.12 -10.16 5.78
CA ILE A 151 10.52 -8.82 5.35
C ILE A 151 10.33 -8.63 3.84
N ARG A 152 10.73 -9.61 3.01
CA ARG A 152 10.49 -9.54 1.55
C ARG A 152 9.01 -9.43 1.21
N LEU A 153 8.16 -10.18 1.92
CA LEU A 153 6.71 -10.08 1.76
C LEU A 153 6.22 -8.67 2.13
N LEU A 154 6.63 -8.14 3.29
CA LEU A 154 6.28 -6.79 3.75
C LEU A 154 6.73 -5.69 2.77
N ILE A 155 7.96 -5.78 2.25
CA ILE A 155 8.49 -4.83 1.27
C ILE A 155 7.71 -4.84 -0.04
N SER A 156 7.13 -5.98 -0.43
CA SER A 156 6.23 -6.01 -1.59
C SER A 156 4.97 -5.15 -1.37
N PHE A 157 4.44 -5.09 -0.15
CA PHE A 157 3.31 -4.21 0.17
C PHE A 157 3.70 -2.73 0.12
N VAL A 158 4.90 -2.38 0.59
CA VAL A 158 5.45 -1.02 0.45
C VAL A 158 5.53 -0.65 -1.03
N PHE A 159 6.10 -1.53 -1.86
CA PHE A 159 6.29 -1.27 -3.28
C PHE A 159 4.96 -1.14 -4.05
N PHE A 160 4.09 -2.14 -3.96
CA PHE A 160 2.85 -2.16 -4.74
C PHE A 160 1.77 -1.25 -4.16
N GLY A 161 1.64 -1.20 -2.84
CA GLY A 161 0.63 -0.42 -2.14
C GLY A 161 1.05 1.03 -1.98
N ALA A 162 2.05 1.29 -1.14
CA ALA A 162 2.44 2.65 -0.74
C ALA A 162 3.09 3.45 -1.87
N THR A 163 3.96 2.82 -2.68
CA THR A 163 4.62 3.48 -3.81
C THR A 163 3.71 3.52 -5.04
N MET A 164 3.49 2.39 -5.72
CA MET A 164 2.82 2.38 -7.02
C MET A 164 1.33 2.74 -6.87
N GLY A 165 0.61 2.01 -6.02
CA GLY A 165 -0.82 2.24 -5.76
C GLY A 165 -1.11 3.64 -5.22
N GLY A 166 -0.32 4.11 -4.25
CA GLY A 166 -0.40 5.46 -3.71
C GLY A 166 -0.17 6.53 -4.77
N THR A 167 0.85 6.38 -5.61
CA THR A 167 1.17 7.34 -6.69
C THR A 167 0.02 7.47 -7.68
N PHE A 168 -0.50 6.35 -8.20
CA PHE A 168 -1.63 6.39 -9.14
C PHE A 168 -2.90 6.97 -8.48
N THR A 169 -3.14 6.62 -7.22
CA THR A 169 -4.25 7.17 -6.43
C THR A 169 -4.16 8.69 -6.32
N THR A 170 -2.99 9.23 -5.98
CA THR A 170 -2.76 10.68 -5.94
C THR A 170 -2.97 11.32 -7.31
N CYS A 171 -2.46 10.74 -8.39
CA CYS A 171 -2.68 11.26 -9.74
C CYS A 171 -4.18 11.33 -10.08
N ILE A 172 -4.94 10.27 -9.77
CA ILE A 172 -6.38 10.24 -10.00
C ILE A 172 -7.08 11.33 -9.17
N LEU A 173 -6.77 11.44 -7.88
CA LEU A 173 -7.40 12.42 -6.99
C LEU A 173 -7.07 13.86 -7.40
N THR A 174 -5.82 14.13 -7.77
CA THR A 174 -5.39 15.45 -8.28
C THR A 174 -6.11 15.79 -9.57
N LEU A 175 -6.22 14.85 -10.52
CA LEU A 175 -6.96 15.09 -11.75
C LEU A 175 -8.44 15.36 -11.50
N LEU A 176 -9.08 14.60 -10.61
CA LEU A 176 -10.52 14.73 -10.37
C LEU A 176 -10.89 15.96 -9.56
N ASN A 177 -10.08 16.33 -8.56
CA ASN A 177 -10.42 17.39 -7.61
C ASN A 177 -9.82 18.75 -8.00
N LEU A 178 -8.66 18.78 -8.67
CA LEU A 178 -7.94 20.03 -8.95
C LEU A 178 -7.91 20.36 -10.44
N ILE A 179 -7.58 19.39 -11.29
CA ILE A 179 -7.26 19.66 -12.71
C ILE A 179 -8.48 19.52 -13.63
N LYS A 180 -9.51 18.77 -13.21
CA LYS A 180 -10.75 18.51 -13.97
C LYS A 180 -11.37 19.77 -14.60
N PRO A 181 -11.50 20.92 -13.90
CA PRO A 181 -12.06 22.14 -14.50
C PRO A 181 -11.26 22.68 -15.69
N HIS A 182 -9.99 22.30 -15.81
CA HIS A 182 -9.04 22.81 -16.79
C HIS A 182 -8.80 21.84 -17.97
N LEU A 183 -9.46 20.67 -18.00
CA LEU A 183 -9.27 19.66 -19.04
C LEU A 183 -10.55 19.45 -19.85
N SER A 184 -10.37 19.19 -21.15
CA SER A 184 -11.47 18.72 -21.98
C SER A 184 -11.96 17.35 -21.48
N LYS A 185 -13.26 17.08 -21.64
CA LYS A 185 -13.88 15.81 -21.22
C LYS A 185 -13.16 14.59 -21.81
N HIS A 186 -12.69 14.69 -23.06
CA HIS A 186 -11.96 13.62 -23.72
C HIS A 186 -10.62 13.35 -23.04
N VAL A 187 -9.80 14.38 -22.84
CA VAL A 187 -8.47 14.25 -22.21
C VAL A 187 -8.60 13.72 -20.78
N LEU A 188 -9.56 14.26 -20.01
CA LEU A 188 -9.83 13.79 -18.65
C LEU A 188 -10.25 12.31 -18.62
N ASN A 189 -11.18 11.90 -19.49
CA ASN A 189 -11.62 10.51 -19.54
C ASN A 189 -10.50 9.56 -19.94
N THR A 190 -9.66 9.93 -20.91
CA THR A 190 -8.52 9.12 -21.34
C THR A 190 -7.48 9.00 -20.21
N ALA A 191 -7.11 10.10 -19.57
CA ALA A 191 -6.15 10.11 -18.46
C ALA A 191 -6.64 9.27 -17.26
N ILE A 192 -7.89 9.46 -16.85
CA ILE A 192 -8.48 8.67 -15.74
C ILE A 192 -8.58 7.20 -16.13
N SER A 193 -8.99 6.88 -17.36
CA SER A 193 -9.02 5.49 -17.83
C SER A 193 -7.66 4.82 -17.69
N ILE A 194 -6.60 5.45 -18.18
CA ILE A 194 -5.23 4.91 -18.10
C ILE A 194 -4.85 4.67 -16.64
N LEU A 195 -5.00 5.68 -15.78
CA LEU A 195 -4.62 5.57 -14.36
C LEU A 195 -5.40 4.49 -13.61
N VAL A 196 -6.70 4.36 -13.86
CA VAL A 196 -7.54 3.35 -13.23
C VAL A 196 -7.13 1.94 -13.68
N TRP A 197 -6.91 1.73 -14.99
CA TRP A 197 -6.43 0.44 -15.48
C TRP A 197 -5.06 0.09 -14.95
N THR A 198 -4.14 1.04 -14.88
CA THR A 198 -2.82 0.82 -14.29
C THR A 198 -2.93 0.48 -12.80
N LEU A 199 -3.82 1.13 -12.05
CA LEU A 199 -4.08 0.79 -10.65
C LEU A 199 -4.64 -0.65 -10.49
N PHE A 200 -5.52 -1.09 -11.40
CA PHE A 200 -6.00 -2.48 -11.41
C PHE A 200 -4.90 -3.48 -11.72
N ILE A 201 -4.10 -3.22 -12.75
CA ILE A 201 -2.98 -4.09 -13.12
C ILE A 201 -2.00 -4.17 -11.94
N ASN A 202 -1.66 -3.04 -11.32
CA ASN A 202 -0.83 -3.00 -10.13
C ASN A 202 -1.42 -3.85 -9.00
N THR A 203 -2.72 -3.70 -8.71
CA THR A 203 -3.41 -4.48 -7.66
C THR A 203 -3.39 -5.98 -7.96
N PHE A 204 -3.66 -6.36 -9.21
CA PHE A 204 -3.63 -7.75 -9.63
C PHE A 204 -2.21 -8.35 -9.52
N VAL A 205 -1.19 -7.62 -10.00
CA VAL A 205 0.21 -8.05 -9.88
C VAL A 205 0.61 -8.17 -8.42
N ALA A 206 0.26 -7.20 -7.57
CA ALA A 206 0.57 -7.22 -6.14
C ALA A 206 -0.02 -8.43 -5.42
N THR A 207 -1.30 -8.68 -5.64
CA THR A 207 -2.05 -9.77 -4.99
C THR A 207 -1.61 -11.14 -5.49
N THR A 208 -1.28 -11.26 -6.79
CA THR A 208 -0.73 -12.48 -7.38
C THR A 208 0.68 -12.74 -6.88
N PHE A 209 1.57 -11.73 -6.93
CA PHE A 209 2.93 -11.81 -6.43
C PHE A 209 2.94 -12.26 -4.97
N GLY A 210 2.13 -11.63 -4.12
CA GLY A 210 2.03 -11.95 -2.72
C GLY A 210 1.56 -13.38 -2.44
N SER A 211 0.53 -13.82 -3.15
CA SER A 211 0.02 -15.19 -3.04
C SER A 211 1.04 -16.22 -3.50
N MET A 212 1.72 -15.96 -4.62
CA MET A 212 2.80 -16.82 -5.11
C MET A 212 3.99 -16.85 -4.14
N TYR A 213 4.37 -15.70 -3.60
CA TYR A 213 5.46 -15.59 -2.63
C TYR A 213 5.16 -16.41 -1.38
N MET A 214 3.96 -16.23 -0.80
CA MET A 214 3.55 -17.01 0.36
C MET A 214 3.46 -18.51 0.06
N ALA A 215 3.06 -18.91 -1.15
CA ALA A 215 2.99 -20.32 -1.54
C ALA A 215 4.38 -20.96 -1.73
N VAL A 216 5.34 -20.23 -2.32
CA VAL A 216 6.71 -20.71 -2.53
C VAL A 216 7.45 -20.83 -1.19
N TRP A 217 7.26 -19.85 -0.32
CA TRP A 217 7.97 -19.77 0.96
C TRP A 217 7.12 -20.18 2.15
N GLU A 218 6.03 -20.93 1.94
CA GLU A 218 5.07 -21.25 2.99
C GLU A 218 5.73 -21.97 4.19
N VAL A 219 6.60 -22.96 3.93
CA VAL A 219 7.23 -23.76 4.97
C VAL A 219 8.14 -22.90 5.85
N PRO A 220 9.09 -22.11 5.31
CA PRO A 220 9.89 -21.22 6.14
C PRO A 220 9.09 -20.06 6.75
N LEU A 221 8.07 -19.53 6.05
CA LEU A 221 7.23 -18.44 6.58
C LEU A 221 6.36 -18.88 7.75
N PHE A 222 5.78 -20.08 7.70
CA PHE A 222 4.79 -20.53 8.68
C PHE A 222 5.34 -21.59 9.64
N GLY A 223 6.38 -22.33 9.27
CA GLY A 223 7.03 -23.31 10.14
C GLY A 223 7.71 -22.69 11.38
N TYR A 224 8.17 -21.45 11.28
CA TYR A 224 8.71 -20.71 12.44
C TYR A 224 7.62 -20.14 13.36
N TRP A 225 6.52 -19.68 12.78
CA TRP A 225 5.46 -18.99 13.50
C TRP A 225 4.35 -19.93 14.00
N GLY A 226 4.30 -21.18 13.54
CA GLY A 226 3.22 -22.10 13.83
C GLY A 226 1.84 -21.47 13.53
N TYR A 227 0.88 -21.60 14.46
CA TYR A 227 -0.43 -20.96 14.34
C TYR A 227 -0.38 -19.43 14.25
N TYR A 228 0.64 -18.79 14.84
CA TYR A 228 0.77 -17.33 14.76
C TYR A 228 1.06 -16.85 13.33
N GLY A 229 1.50 -17.74 12.45
CA GLY A 229 1.66 -17.48 11.02
C GLY A 229 0.35 -17.10 10.31
N LEU A 230 -0.81 -17.43 10.89
CA LEU A 230 -2.11 -17.01 10.38
C LEU A 230 -2.34 -15.49 10.53
N ILE A 231 -1.69 -14.83 11.48
CA ILE A 231 -1.82 -13.38 11.73
C ILE A 231 -1.24 -12.57 10.55
N PRO A 232 0.05 -12.71 10.17
CA PRO A 232 0.57 -11.99 9.01
C PRO A 232 -0.14 -12.36 7.72
N MET A 233 -0.65 -13.60 7.59
CA MET A 233 -1.47 -14.00 6.45
C MET A 233 -2.81 -13.25 6.42
N ALA A 234 -3.51 -13.14 7.54
CA ALA A 234 -4.77 -12.40 7.65
C ALA A 234 -4.58 -10.90 7.39
N LEU A 235 -3.50 -10.31 7.93
CA LEU A 235 -3.14 -8.91 7.68
C LEU A 235 -2.81 -8.66 6.21
N SER A 236 -2.07 -9.59 5.58
CA SER A 236 -1.81 -9.58 4.13
C SER A 236 -3.10 -9.62 3.32
N GLY A 237 -4.03 -10.50 3.69
CA GLY A 237 -5.35 -10.60 3.06
C GLY A 237 -6.18 -9.34 3.22
N PHE A 238 -6.14 -8.71 4.41
CA PHE A 238 -6.81 -7.44 4.66
C PHE A 238 -6.24 -6.31 3.80
N GLU A 239 -4.92 -6.20 3.68
CA GLU A 239 -4.27 -5.21 2.83
C GLU A 239 -4.60 -5.41 1.35
N TYR A 240 -4.59 -6.66 0.86
CA TYR A 240 -5.04 -6.97 -0.51
C TYR A 240 -6.52 -6.62 -0.73
N TYR A 241 -7.38 -6.90 0.24
CA TYR A 241 -8.78 -6.50 0.20
C TYR A 241 -8.91 -4.98 0.08
N LEU A 242 -8.15 -4.20 0.87
CA LEU A 242 -8.17 -2.74 0.79
C LEU A 242 -7.74 -2.25 -0.59
N GLN A 243 -6.67 -2.82 -1.18
CA GLN A 243 -6.23 -2.46 -2.53
C GLN A 243 -7.32 -2.73 -3.58
N TRP A 244 -7.94 -3.90 -3.54
CA TRP A 244 -9.07 -4.23 -4.43
C TRP A 244 -10.26 -3.29 -4.23
N ARG A 245 -10.63 -2.98 -2.96
CA ARG A 245 -11.69 -2.01 -2.64
C ARG A 245 -11.41 -0.67 -3.30
N TRP A 246 -10.18 -0.15 -3.21
CA TRP A 246 -9.80 1.12 -3.82
C TRP A 246 -9.82 1.06 -5.35
N ALA A 247 -9.31 -0.01 -5.96
CA ALA A 247 -9.35 -0.18 -7.42
C ALA A 247 -10.80 -0.16 -7.95
N PHE A 248 -11.71 -0.93 -7.33
CA PHE A 248 -13.13 -0.92 -7.70
C PHE A 248 -13.83 0.42 -7.44
N LYS A 249 -13.44 1.13 -6.37
CA LYS A 249 -13.96 2.49 -6.10
C LYS A 249 -13.58 3.44 -7.23
N PHE A 250 -12.33 3.44 -7.68
CA PHE A 250 -11.89 4.31 -8.78
C PHE A 250 -12.48 3.91 -10.14
N GLN A 251 -12.70 2.62 -10.40
CA GLN A 251 -13.48 2.17 -11.57
C GLN A 251 -14.86 2.80 -11.60
N THR A 252 -15.56 2.74 -10.46
CA THR A 252 -16.92 3.26 -10.34
C THR A 252 -16.95 4.77 -10.57
N ILE A 253 -15.94 5.50 -10.09
CA ILE A 253 -15.79 6.94 -10.32
C ILE A 253 -15.58 7.23 -11.82
N TYR A 254 -14.68 6.50 -12.48
CA TYR A 254 -14.43 6.62 -13.90
C TYR A 254 -15.71 6.39 -14.73
N ASP A 255 -16.48 5.35 -14.39
CA ASP A 255 -17.69 5.00 -15.14
C ASP A 255 -18.77 6.08 -15.01
N ARG A 256 -18.95 6.65 -13.80
CA ARG A 256 -19.85 7.79 -13.59
C ARG A 256 -19.42 9.02 -14.39
N LEU A 257 -18.12 9.30 -14.40
CA LEU A 257 -17.54 10.42 -15.16
C LEU A 257 -17.80 10.25 -16.68
N ARG A 258 -17.58 9.05 -17.21
CA ARG A 258 -17.82 8.72 -18.63
C ARG A 258 -19.29 8.92 -19.02
N LEU A 259 -20.20 8.41 -18.19
CA LEU A 259 -21.64 8.45 -18.45
C LEU A 259 -22.26 9.84 -18.24
N GLY A 260 -21.50 10.81 -17.70
CA GLY A 260 -22.04 12.12 -17.35
C GLY A 260 -23.09 12.05 -16.23
N ILE A 261 -23.15 10.92 -15.52
CA ILE A 261 -24.09 10.69 -14.41
C ILE A 261 -23.48 11.33 -13.16
N GLY A 262 -24.05 12.47 -12.77
CA GLY A 262 -23.62 13.26 -11.62
C GLY A 262 -23.09 14.63 -12.03
N LYS A 263 -23.98 15.63 -12.03
CA LYS A 263 -23.58 17.03 -11.91
C LYS A 263 -22.83 17.20 -10.57
N SER A 264 -21.61 17.72 -10.65
CA SER A 264 -21.11 18.72 -9.69
C SER A 264 -21.29 18.43 -8.19
N GLU A 265 -20.96 17.23 -7.70
CA GLU A 265 -20.63 17.11 -6.28
C GLU A 265 -19.15 16.77 -6.18
N SER A 266 -18.41 17.68 -5.53
CA SER A 266 -17.09 17.36 -4.97
C SER A 266 -17.19 15.98 -4.31
N ILE A 267 -16.21 15.12 -4.56
CA ILE A 267 -16.19 13.73 -4.06
C ILE A 267 -16.19 13.79 -2.53
N ASN A 268 -17.39 13.84 -1.94
CA ASN A 268 -17.60 13.96 -0.51
C ASN A 268 -17.58 12.52 0.01
N GLU A 269 -16.40 12.08 0.46
CA GLU A 269 -16.15 10.69 0.84
C GLU A 269 -17.13 10.18 1.90
N ALA A 270 -17.64 11.06 2.78
CA ALA A 270 -18.67 10.70 3.77
C ALA A 270 -20.01 10.24 3.16
N LYS A 271 -20.46 10.84 2.03
CA LYS A 271 -21.67 10.38 1.31
C LYS A 271 -21.39 9.16 0.42
N MET A 272 -20.14 8.90 0.06
CA MET A 272 -19.73 7.76 -0.77
C MET A 272 -19.30 6.53 0.05
N ALA A 273 -18.88 6.70 1.30
CA ALA A 273 -18.59 5.63 2.25
C ALA A 273 -19.88 4.89 2.71
N ALA A 274 -21.01 5.61 2.71
CA ALA A 274 -22.33 5.08 3.04
C ALA A 274 -23.06 4.42 1.84
N ALA A 275 -22.43 4.29 0.66
CA ALA A 275 -23.02 3.62 -0.48
C ALA A 275 -22.50 2.17 -0.58
N PRO A 276 -23.11 1.20 0.13
CA PRO A 276 -22.79 -0.20 -0.08
C PRO A 276 -23.17 -0.55 -1.52
N GLY A 277 -22.19 -0.94 -2.33
CA GLY A 277 -22.31 -1.99 -3.34
C GLY A 277 -23.50 -2.00 -4.30
N ARG A 278 -24.26 -0.92 -4.50
CA ARG A 278 -25.24 -0.85 -5.58
C ARG A 278 -24.47 -0.58 -6.87
N ALA A 279 -23.99 -1.67 -7.47
CA ALA A 279 -23.77 -1.73 -8.90
C ALA A 279 -24.96 -1.04 -9.57
N ALA A 280 -24.68 0.04 -10.29
CA ALA A 280 -25.71 0.75 -11.03
C ALA A 280 -26.41 -0.27 -11.93
N LYS A 281 -27.65 -0.63 -11.59
CA LYS A 281 -28.53 -1.41 -12.45
C LYS A 281 -28.82 -0.52 -13.66
N GLY A 282 -28.07 -0.72 -14.74
CA GLY A 282 -28.32 -0.01 -15.98
C GLY A 282 -27.22 -0.13 -17.01
N PHE A 283 -27.39 -1.11 -17.91
CA PHE A 283 -27.10 -1.05 -19.34
C PHE A 283 -25.66 -0.89 -19.89
N GLY A 284 -25.40 -1.69 -20.93
CA GLY A 284 -24.24 -1.63 -21.84
C GLY A 284 -23.47 -2.95 -21.88
N ALA A 285 -23.65 -3.77 -22.92
CA ALA A 285 -23.03 -5.09 -23.07
C ALA A 285 -21.49 -5.07 -22.93
N THR A 286 -20.81 -3.97 -23.28
CA THR A 286 -19.34 -3.81 -23.19
C THR A 286 -18.79 -3.51 -21.79
N MET A 287 -19.63 -3.06 -20.85
CA MET A 287 -19.24 -2.77 -19.47
C MET A 287 -19.39 -3.99 -18.56
N LYS A 288 -20.37 -4.86 -18.86
CA LYS A 288 -20.53 -6.16 -18.17
C LYS A 288 -19.26 -7.00 -18.32
N ASP A 289 -18.65 -7.00 -19.51
CA ASP A 289 -17.45 -7.79 -19.79
C ASP A 289 -16.25 -7.29 -18.97
N LYS A 290 -16.02 -5.97 -18.90
CA LYS A 290 -14.91 -5.39 -18.10
C LYS A 290 -15.05 -5.70 -16.61
N TYR A 291 -16.26 -5.54 -16.05
CA TYR A 291 -16.50 -5.93 -14.66
C TYR A 291 -16.42 -7.43 -14.45
N PHE A 292 -16.80 -8.24 -15.45
CA PHE A 292 -16.62 -9.68 -15.43
C PHE A 292 -15.13 -10.03 -15.35
N TYR A 293 -14.28 -9.49 -16.23
CA TYR A 293 -12.82 -9.71 -16.16
C TYR A 293 -12.24 -9.30 -14.81
N LEU A 294 -12.58 -8.12 -14.29
CA LEU A 294 -12.10 -7.66 -12.99
C LEU A 294 -12.57 -8.56 -11.83
N ARG A 295 -13.81 -9.04 -11.87
CA ARG A 295 -14.33 -10.02 -10.91
C ARG A 295 -13.68 -11.39 -11.05
N CYS A 296 -13.35 -11.81 -12.27
CA CYS A 296 -12.61 -13.03 -12.52
C CYS A 296 -11.19 -12.92 -11.94
N LEU A 297 -10.49 -11.81 -12.14
CA LEU A 297 -9.17 -11.59 -11.55
C LEU A 297 -9.22 -11.59 -10.02
N LEU A 298 -10.21 -10.90 -9.43
CA LEU A 298 -10.46 -10.97 -7.99
C LEU A 298 -10.77 -12.40 -7.54
N GLY A 299 -11.62 -13.12 -8.28
CA GLY A 299 -11.98 -14.51 -8.00
C GLY A 299 -10.78 -15.45 -8.04
N CYS A 300 -9.92 -15.33 -9.06
CA CYS A 300 -8.67 -16.08 -9.19
C CYS A 300 -7.75 -15.84 -7.99
N TRP A 301 -7.64 -14.59 -7.54
CA TRP A 301 -6.88 -14.26 -6.33
C TRP A 301 -7.53 -14.86 -5.08
N MET A 302 -8.85 -14.70 -4.90
CA MET A 302 -9.57 -15.24 -3.74
C MET A 302 -9.44 -16.76 -3.64
N VAL A 303 -9.56 -17.48 -4.75
CA VAL A 303 -9.38 -18.94 -4.79
C VAL A 303 -7.94 -19.31 -4.40
N SER A 304 -6.95 -18.61 -4.97
CA SER A 304 -5.53 -18.82 -4.63
C SER A 304 -5.25 -18.57 -3.14
N TYR A 305 -5.78 -17.47 -2.60
CA TYR A 305 -5.59 -17.08 -1.21
C TYR A 305 -6.28 -18.04 -0.23
N VAL A 306 -7.51 -18.47 -0.53
CA VAL A 306 -8.23 -19.49 0.27
C VAL A 306 -7.51 -20.83 0.21
N GLY A 307 -7.04 -21.26 -0.96
CA GLY A 307 -6.26 -22.48 -1.09
C GLY A 307 -4.98 -22.47 -0.24
N LEU A 308 -4.27 -21.35 -0.26
CA LEU A 308 -3.11 -21.13 0.61
C LEU A 308 -3.51 -21.16 2.09
N TYR A 309 -4.62 -20.51 2.46
CA TYR A 309 -5.07 -20.44 3.86
C TYR A 309 -5.39 -21.84 4.41
N LEU A 310 -6.10 -22.64 3.61
CA LEU A 310 -6.40 -24.04 3.94
C LEU A 310 -5.12 -24.89 4.06
N ARG A 311 -4.12 -24.65 3.21
CA ARG A 311 -2.84 -25.36 3.26
C ARG A 311 -2.05 -25.05 4.53
N VAL A 312 -1.99 -23.78 4.93
CA VAL A 312 -1.34 -23.37 6.20
C VAL A 312 -2.07 -23.95 7.41
N LEU A 313 -3.41 -23.95 7.40
CA LEU A 313 -4.20 -24.60 8.44
C LEU A 313 -3.90 -26.11 8.55
N GLN A 314 -3.74 -26.81 7.42
CA GLN A 314 -3.38 -28.22 7.42
C GLN A 314 -2.00 -28.47 8.04
N PHE A 315 -1.01 -27.61 7.75
CA PHE A 315 0.30 -27.67 8.40
C PHE A 315 0.19 -27.49 9.92
N ALA A 316 -0.49 -26.42 10.36
CA ALA A 316 -0.62 -26.13 11.79
C ALA A 316 -1.32 -27.26 12.57
N VAL A 317 -2.36 -27.86 11.99
CA VAL A 317 -3.09 -28.99 12.59
C VAL A 317 -2.23 -30.27 12.64
N ARG A 318 -1.38 -30.52 11.64
CA ARG A 318 -0.46 -31.68 11.64
C ARG A 318 0.59 -31.58 12.74
N ASP A 319 1.18 -30.40 12.94
CA ASP A 319 2.21 -30.20 13.96
C ASP A 319 1.66 -30.39 15.38
N VAL A 320 0.40 -30.01 15.65
CA VAL A 320 -0.23 -30.29 16.95
C VAL A 320 -0.43 -31.76 17.23
N ARG A 321 -0.81 -32.54 16.21
CA ARG A 321 -0.96 -33.99 16.38
C ARG A 321 0.36 -34.69 16.67
N LEU A 322 1.47 -34.15 16.18
CA LEU A 322 2.83 -34.66 16.47
C LEU A 322 3.34 -34.26 17.86
N ILE A 323 2.87 -33.14 18.42
CA ILE A 323 3.23 -32.69 19.78
C ILE A 323 2.35 -33.38 20.85
N MET A 324 1.13 -33.77 20.50
CA MET A 324 0.19 -34.46 21.40
C MET A 324 0.32 -35.99 21.42
N ALA A 325 1.20 -36.56 20.59
CA ALA A 325 1.50 -37.99 20.52
C ALA A 325 2.84 -38.30 21.21
#